data_AF-A0A0D2G0N6-F1
#
_entry.id   AF-A0A0D2G0N6-F1
#
_cell.length_a   1.000
_cell.length_b   1.000
_cell.length_c   1.000
_cell.angle_alpha   90.00
_cell.angle_beta   90.00
_cell.angle_gamma   90.00
#
_symmetry.space_group_name_H-M   'P 1'
#
loop_
_entity.id
_entity.type
_entity.pdbx_description
1 polymer ?
#
loop_
_entity_poly.entity_id
_entity_poly.type
_entity_poly.pdbx_seq_one_letter_code
_entity_poly.pdbx_strand_id
1 'polypeptide(L)'
;MPPKPSVRGEYIETETGNKISRRASVLGPRHIILAGKCVIQQDVVIHGDLVRPPQPKPPSSHQQHPQQAGGDQKSAAQDQTSIHLGRYVFISPGCTLHPPSRLTTVPNPNGSEPQQIMTYFMLRISDYVYIGPNTHIRAAEIRSNVWIGANCTIGNMVMIKDNVRILDGTVLPPNTIWAGGTVIAGRPGRVVGEIGEGWAAGGSSGSSVDEGVGVKSRERWAAVGNKR
;
A
#
# COMPACT_ATOMS: atom_id res chain seq x y z
N MET A 1 -5.08 6.40 -29.15
CA MET A 1 -4.84 7.81 -28.76
C MET A 1 -3.57 7.85 -27.93
N PRO A 2 -2.57 8.69 -28.26
CA PRO A 2 -1.50 8.99 -27.32
C PRO A 2 -2.06 9.83 -26.16
N PRO A 3 -1.52 9.72 -24.93
CA PRO A 3 -2.01 10.47 -23.79
C PRO A 3 -1.87 11.98 -24.02
N LYS A 4 -2.93 12.72 -23.71
CA LYS A 4 -3.01 14.20 -23.83
C LYS A 4 -1.83 14.82 -23.04
N PRO A 5 -1.17 15.87 -23.57
CA PRO A 5 -0.11 16.57 -22.86
C PRO A 5 -0.65 17.10 -21.52
N SER A 6 0.04 16.77 -20.42
CA SER A 6 -0.30 17.24 -19.08
C SER A 6 -0.24 18.77 -19.05
N VAL A 7 -1.34 19.40 -18.62
CA VAL A 7 -1.37 20.85 -18.39
C VAL A 7 -0.38 21.13 -17.28
N ARG A 8 0.53 22.10 -17.48
CA ARG A 8 1.51 22.51 -16.48
C ARG A 8 0.82 22.67 -15.13
N GLY A 9 1.17 21.82 -14.17
CA GLY A 9 0.60 21.87 -12.83
C GLY A 9 -0.44 20.79 -12.50
N GLU A 10 -0.67 19.78 -13.33
CA GLU A 10 -1.57 18.67 -12.97
C GLU A 10 -1.03 17.80 -11.82
N TYR A 11 0.30 17.66 -11.73
CA TYR A 11 0.98 16.89 -10.69
C TYR A 11 1.79 17.77 -9.73
N ILE A 12 1.78 17.38 -8.47
CA ILE A 12 2.74 17.80 -7.44
C ILE A 12 3.92 16.83 -7.53
N GLU A 13 5.13 17.37 -7.65
CA GLU A 13 6.35 16.58 -7.65
C GLU A 13 7.13 16.86 -6.37
N THR A 14 7.50 15.81 -5.62
CA THR A 14 8.33 15.92 -4.42
C THR A 14 9.82 15.83 -4.77
N GLU A 15 10.70 16.26 -3.86
CA GLU A 15 12.16 16.13 -4.03
C GLU A 15 12.61 14.68 -4.20
N THR A 16 11.90 13.75 -3.57
CA THR A 16 12.09 12.29 -3.72
C THR A 16 11.52 11.71 -5.02
N GLY A 17 11.01 12.57 -5.91
CA GLY A 17 10.49 12.22 -7.23
C GLY A 17 9.10 11.61 -7.23
N ASN A 18 8.33 11.68 -6.14
CA ASN A 18 6.94 11.23 -6.16
C ASN A 18 6.09 12.20 -6.98
N LYS A 19 5.17 11.68 -7.78
CA LYS A 19 4.27 12.44 -8.65
C LYS A 19 2.83 12.21 -8.20
N ILE A 20 2.19 13.23 -7.65
CA ILE A 20 0.86 13.13 -7.03
C ILE A 20 -0.08 14.02 -7.81
N SER A 21 -1.10 13.44 -8.44
CA SER A 21 -2.13 14.21 -9.14
C SER A 21 -2.83 15.15 -8.16
N ARG A 22 -3.04 16.41 -8.55
CA ARG A 22 -3.83 17.38 -7.75
C ARG A 22 -5.29 16.98 -7.60
N ARG A 23 -5.76 16.02 -8.41
CA ARG A 23 -7.11 15.45 -8.33
C ARG A 23 -7.19 14.22 -7.42
N ALA A 24 -6.09 13.80 -6.80
CA ALA A 24 -6.12 12.75 -5.80
C ALA A 24 -6.59 13.32 -4.44
N SER A 25 -7.36 12.52 -3.69
CA SER A 25 -7.77 12.84 -2.32
C SER A 25 -6.83 12.15 -1.33
N VAL A 26 -5.96 12.93 -0.70
CA VAL A 26 -4.97 12.43 0.26
C VAL A 26 -5.35 12.89 1.66
N LEU A 27 -6.00 12.01 2.42
CA LEU A 27 -6.45 12.28 3.78
C LEU A 27 -5.34 11.96 4.77
N GLY A 28 -5.19 12.77 5.82
CA GLY A 28 -4.14 12.57 6.83
C GLY A 28 -2.70 12.49 6.27
N PRO A 29 -2.24 13.43 5.44
CA PRO A 29 -0.95 13.35 4.75
C PRO A 29 0.25 13.19 5.68
N ARG A 30 0.16 13.70 6.93
CA ARG A 30 1.21 13.54 7.96
C ARG A 30 1.50 12.08 8.36
N HIS A 31 0.58 11.16 8.06
CA HIS A 31 0.65 9.74 8.43
C HIS A 31 0.95 8.84 7.22
N ILE A 32 1.28 9.43 6.08
CA ILE A 32 1.59 8.73 4.83
C ILE A 32 3.08 8.91 4.52
N ILE A 33 3.77 7.80 4.30
CA ILE A 33 5.17 7.79 3.85
C ILE A 33 5.22 7.39 2.38
N LEU A 34 5.89 8.21 1.58
CA LEU A 34 6.20 7.95 0.17
C LEU A 34 7.72 7.88 -0.01
N ALA A 35 8.28 6.66 -0.05
CA ALA A 35 9.73 6.45 -0.03
C ALA A 35 10.45 6.99 -1.29
N GLY A 36 9.73 7.18 -2.41
CA GLY A 36 10.23 7.93 -3.57
C GLY A 36 9.80 7.36 -4.91
N LYS A 37 9.76 8.21 -5.94
CA LYS A 37 9.40 7.83 -7.32
C LYS A 37 8.07 7.08 -7.44
N CYS A 38 7.13 7.33 -6.54
CA CYS A 38 5.76 6.83 -6.66
C CYS A 38 4.94 7.71 -7.61
N VAL A 39 3.89 7.13 -8.16
CA VAL A 39 2.88 7.85 -8.94
C VAL A 39 1.51 7.60 -8.33
N ILE A 40 0.81 8.68 -7.98
CA ILE A 40 -0.58 8.68 -7.54
C ILE A 40 -1.39 9.43 -8.60
N GLN A 41 -2.24 8.69 -9.31
CA GLN A 41 -3.08 9.23 -10.38
C GLN A 41 -4.30 9.99 -9.83
N GLN A 42 -5.03 10.66 -10.73
CA GLN A 42 -6.29 11.34 -10.41
C GLN A 42 -7.32 10.36 -9.83
N ASP A 43 -8.26 10.89 -9.04
CA ASP A 43 -9.36 10.12 -8.43
C ASP A 43 -8.92 8.99 -7.49
N VAL A 44 -7.62 8.93 -7.17
CA VAL A 44 -7.11 8.04 -6.12
C VAL A 44 -7.47 8.64 -4.76
N VAL A 45 -7.99 7.79 -3.87
CA VAL A 45 -8.30 8.16 -2.48
C VAL A 45 -7.34 7.41 -1.56
N ILE A 46 -6.63 8.13 -0.70
CA ILE A 46 -5.67 7.57 0.24
C ILE A 46 -6.11 7.98 1.65
N HIS A 47 -6.54 7.00 2.45
CA HIS A 47 -6.98 7.20 3.83
C HIS A 47 -5.80 7.14 4.81
N GLY A 48 -4.97 8.17 4.81
CA GLY A 48 -3.89 8.30 5.78
C GLY A 48 -4.36 8.73 7.17
N ASP A 49 -5.57 9.25 7.29
CA ASP A 49 -6.21 9.72 8.52
C ASP A 49 -6.56 8.58 9.50
N LEU A 50 -6.68 7.34 9.01
CA LEU A 50 -7.03 6.16 9.79
C LEU A 50 -5.80 5.55 10.45
N VAL A 51 -5.48 6.02 11.66
CA VAL A 51 -4.33 5.55 12.46
C VAL A 51 -4.73 4.66 13.63
N ARG A 52 -3.77 3.88 14.11
CA ARG A 52 -3.95 3.05 15.32
C ARG A 52 -4.05 3.97 16.55
N PRO A 53 -5.13 3.97 17.35
CA PRO A 53 -5.14 4.76 18.57
C PRO A 53 -3.98 4.35 19.51
N PRO A 54 -3.31 5.32 20.17
CA PRO A 54 -2.22 5.03 21.09
C PRO A 54 -2.69 4.06 22.17
N GLN A 55 -1.96 2.95 22.33
CA GLN A 55 -2.26 1.97 23.37
C GLN A 55 -1.71 2.49 24.71
N PRO A 56 -2.45 2.37 25.82
CA PRO A 56 -1.90 2.62 27.14
C PRO A 56 -0.71 1.67 27.34
N LYS A 57 0.47 2.22 27.64
CA LYS A 57 1.65 1.41 27.94
C LYS A 57 1.33 0.53 29.16
N PRO A 58 1.53 -0.79 29.11
CA PRO A 58 1.40 -1.61 30.30
C PRO A 58 2.39 -1.11 31.37
N PRO A 59 2.02 -1.14 32.66
CA PRO A 59 2.87 -0.70 33.74
C PRO A 59 4.17 -1.51 33.70
N SER A 60 5.28 -0.84 33.41
CA SER A 60 6.61 -1.43 33.42
C SER A 60 6.88 -1.97 34.82
N SER A 61 6.99 -3.30 34.96
CA SER A 61 7.48 -3.93 36.18
C SER A 61 8.83 -3.33 36.53
N HIS A 62 8.86 -2.54 37.60
CA HIS A 62 10.06 -2.00 38.21
C HIS A 62 10.95 -3.16 38.66
N GLN A 63 11.97 -3.50 37.88
CA GLN A 63 13.22 -4.01 38.44
C GLN A 63 14.28 -2.94 38.20
N GLN A 64 14.63 -2.30 39.31
CA GLN A 64 15.61 -1.23 39.41
C GLN A 64 16.97 -1.75 38.95
N HIS A 65 17.51 -1.18 37.88
CA HIS A 65 18.95 -1.07 37.72
C HIS A 65 19.26 0.39 37.34
N PRO A 66 19.91 1.17 38.22
CA PRO A 66 20.16 2.58 37.95
C PRO A 66 21.37 2.74 37.03
N GLN A 67 21.34 3.85 36.27
CA GLN A 67 22.44 4.48 35.53
C GLN A 67 22.58 4.15 34.03
N GLN A 68 21.85 4.90 33.20
CA GLN A 68 22.49 5.86 32.29
C GLN A 68 21.45 6.88 31.79
N ALA A 69 21.75 8.15 32.03
CA ALA A 69 20.98 9.30 31.59
C ALA A 69 21.37 9.66 30.16
N GLY A 70 20.38 9.93 29.31
CA GLY A 70 20.59 10.43 27.95
C GLY A 70 19.75 9.69 26.92
N GLY A 71 18.47 10.05 26.82
CA GLY A 71 17.60 9.54 25.78
C GLY A 71 16.39 10.43 25.67
N ASP A 72 16.42 11.33 24.68
CA ASP A 72 15.37 12.26 24.34
C ASP A 72 13.99 11.58 24.38
N GLN A 73 13.17 11.96 25.37
CA GLN A 73 11.75 11.63 25.42
C GLN A 73 10.99 12.46 24.37
N LYS A 74 11.36 12.34 23.10
CA LYS A 74 10.56 12.87 21.99
C LYS A 74 9.53 11.82 21.59
N SER A 75 8.38 11.95 22.26
CA SER A 75 7.05 11.85 21.67
C SER A 75 6.72 10.60 20.86
N ALA A 76 6.08 9.63 21.54
CA ALA A 76 5.33 8.51 20.94
C ALA A 76 4.22 8.92 19.95
N ALA A 77 4.05 10.22 19.69
CA ALA A 77 3.13 10.77 18.69
C ALA A 77 3.72 10.77 17.26
N GLN A 78 5.03 10.59 17.08
CA GLN A 78 5.67 10.93 15.80
C GLN A 78 5.60 9.85 14.71
N ASP A 79 5.52 8.55 15.04
CA ASP A 79 5.62 7.50 14.02
C ASP A 79 4.34 6.68 13.80
N GLN A 80 3.17 7.32 13.89
CA GLN A 80 1.91 6.66 13.56
C GLN A 80 1.65 6.65 12.05
N THR A 81 2.49 5.93 11.32
CA THR A 81 2.29 5.71 9.88
C THR A 81 1.08 4.82 9.65
N SER A 82 0.11 5.29 8.86
CA SER A 82 -1.06 4.52 8.43
C SER A 82 -0.84 3.85 7.08
N ILE A 83 -0.14 4.52 6.16
CA ILE A 83 0.16 4.01 4.82
C ILE A 83 1.63 4.27 4.51
N HIS A 84 2.35 3.20 4.20
CA HIS A 84 3.72 3.25 3.73
C HIS A 84 3.76 2.77 2.29
N LEU A 85 4.20 3.62 1.36
CA LEU A 85 4.50 3.26 -0.02
C LEU A 85 6.02 3.29 -0.24
N GLY A 86 6.55 2.18 -0.75
CA GLY A 86 7.94 2.01 -1.13
C GLY A 86 8.30 2.84 -2.36
N ARG A 87 9.22 2.35 -3.19
CA ARG A 87 9.68 3.05 -4.39
C ARG A 87 9.05 2.50 -5.65
N TYR A 88 8.84 3.37 -6.64
CA TYR A 88 8.24 2.98 -7.92
C TYR A 88 6.87 2.30 -7.79
N VAL A 89 6.09 2.70 -6.77
CA VAL A 89 4.70 2.28 -6.65
C VAL A 89 3.85 3.13 -7.59
N PHE A 90 3.06 2.49 -8.44
CA PHE A 90 2.16 3.15 -9.37
C PHE A 90 0.71 2.83 -9.01
N ILE A 91 -0.06 3.86 -8.67
CA ILE A 91 -1.48 3.74 -8.32
C ILE A 91 -2.30 4.40 -9.42
N SER A 92 -3.03 3.57 -10.17
CA SER A 92 -3.89 3.99 -11.28
C SER A 92 -5.14 4.73 -10.82
N PRO A 93 -5.86 5.42 -11.73
CA PRO A 93 -7.04 6.21 -11.36
C PRO A 93 -8.14 5.40 -10.67
N GLY A 94 -8.91 6.07 -9.79
CA GLY A 94 -10.06 5.48 -9.10
C GLY A 94 -9.73 4.47 -8.01
N CYS A 95 -8.45 4.25 -7.69
CA CYS A 95 -8.05 3.34 -6.63
C CYS A 95 -8.33 3.93 -5.24
N THR A 96 -8.67 3.07 -4.28
CA THR A 96 -8.79 3.46 -2.87
C THR A 96 -7.79 2.68 -2.03
N LEU A 97 -6.91 3.39 -1.33
CA LEU A 97 -6.00 2.82 -0.35
C LEU A 97 -6.54 3.10 1.04
N HIS A 98 -6.87 2.04 1.76
CA HIS A 98 -7.45 2.12 3.09
C HIS A 98 -6.67 1.19 4.03
N PRO A 99 -6.13 1.71 5.15
CA PRO A 99 -5.45 0.88 6.14
C PRO A 99 -6.37 -0.27 6.61
N PRO A 100 -5.86 -1.49 6.76
CA PRO A 100 -6.67 -2.58 7.31
C PRO A 100 -7.08 -2.29 8.74
N SER A 101 -8.18 -2.92 9.16
CA SER A 101 -8.71 -2.76 10.50
C SER A 101 -9.06 -4.08 11.14
N ARG A 102 -9.10 -4.09 12.48
CA ARG A 102 -9.66 -5.18 13.27
C ARG A 102 -10.69 -4.58 14.22
N LEU A 103 -11.86 -5.19 14.25
CA LEU A 103 -12.90 -4.89 15.22
C LEU A 103 -12.62 -5.71 16.48
N THR A 104 -12.58 -5.06 17.64
CA THR A 104 -12.37 -5.73 18.93
C THR A 104 -13.47 -5.30 19.88
N THR A 105 -14.19 -6.29 20.41
CA THR A 105 -15.17 -6.09 21.47
C THR A 105 -14.43 -5.99 22.79
N VAL A 106 -14.56 -4.86 23.46
CA VAL A 106 -13.98 -4.61 24.78
C VAL A 106 -15.09 -4.54 25.84
N PRO A 107 -14.91 -5.17 27.01
CA PRO A 107 -15.82 -4.98 28.13
C PRO A 107 -15.77 -3.51 28.58
N ASN A 108 -16.92 -2.91 28.88
CA ASN A 108 -16.93 -1.57 29.46
C ASN A 108 -16.59 -1.66 30.96
N PRO A 109 -15.63 -0.88 31.48
CA PRO A 109 -15.28 -0.90 32.90
C PRO A 109 -16.45 -0.60 33.86
N ASN A 110 -17.48 0.12 33.39
CA ASN A 110 -18.67 0.43 34.17
C ASN A 110 -19.72 -0.72 34.19
N GLY A 111 -19.45 -1.86 33.54
CA GLY A 111 -20.38 -2.98 33.43
C GLY A 111 -21.53 -2.77 32.42
N SER A 112 -21.54 -1.68 31.65
CA SER A 112 -22.49 -1.48 30.56
C SER A 112 -22.22 -2.42 29.38
N GLU A 113 -23.04 -2.31 28.34
CA GLU A 113 -22.86 -3.08 27.09
C GLU A 113 -21.42 -3.01 26.56
N PRO A 114 -20.89 -4.13 26.03
CA PRO A 114 -19.54 -4.18 25.52
C PRO A 114 -19.39 -3.25 24.31
N GLN A 115 -18.31 -2.49 24.29
CA GLN A 115 -18.03 -1.54 23.23
C GLN A 115 -17.24 -2.22 22.11
N GLN A 116 -17.54 -1.91 20.85
CA GLN A 116 -16.71 -2.32 19.73
C GLN A 116 -15.74 -1.20 19.36
N ILE A 117 -14.45 -1.51 19.33
CA ILE A 117 -13.38 -0.58 18.94
C ILE A 117 -12.77 -1.05 17.63
N MET A 118 -12.74 -0.14 16.65
CA MET A 118 -12.04 -0.34 15.39
C MET A 118 -10.57 0.06 15.56
N THR A 119 -9.66 -0.90 15.43
CA THR A 119 -8.21 -0.64 15.45
C THR A 119 -7.66 -0.72 14.04
N TYR A 120 -7.03 0.35 13.56
CA TYR A 120 -6.35 0.36 12.27
C TYR A 120 -4.91 -0.14 12.39
N PHE A 121 -4.43 -0.73 11.30
CA PHE A 121 -3.08 -1.26 11.15
C PHE A 121 -2.48 -0.65 9.89
N MET A 122 -1.16 -0.47 9.87
CA MET A 122 -0.48 0.13 8.74
C MET A 122 -0.65 -0.74 7.47
N LEU A 123 -1.02 -0.12 6.35
CA LEU A 123 -0.92 -0.69 5.01
C LEU A 123 0.52 -0.47 4.50
N ARG A 124 1.27 -1.55 4.29
CA ARG A 124 2.61 -1.49 3.68
C ARG A 124 2.58 -1.96 2.24
N ILE A 125 3.02 -1.11 1.33
CA ILE A 125 3.25 -1.44 -0.08
C ILE A 125 4.74 -1.24 -0.35
N SER A 126 5.43 -2.29 -0.78
CA SER A 126 6.88 -2.29 -1.02
C SER A 126 7.23 -1.70 -2.40
N ASP A 127 8.42 -2.03 -2.91
CA ASP A 127 8.95 -1.45 -4.15
C ASP A 127 8.37 -2.13 -5.41
N TYR A 128 8.29 -1.38 -6.51
CA TYR A 128 7.88 -1.89 -7.83
C TYR A 128 6.49 -2.55 -7.85
N VAL A 129 5.52 -1.90 -7.21
CA VAL A 129 4.12 -2.37 -7.19
C VAL A 129 3.29 -1.57 -8.18
N TYR A 130 2.55 -2.27 -9.03
CA TYR A 130 1.54 -1.67 -9.90
C TYR A 130 0.14 -2.02 -9.41
N ILE A 131 -0.72 -1.00 -9.31
CA ILE A 131 -2.13 -1.16 -8.95
C ILE A 131 -2.98 -0.60 -10.09
N GLY A 132 -3.71 -1.48 -10.77
CA GLY A 132 -4.61 -1.17 -11.87
C GLY A 132 -5.84 -0.38 -11.43
N PRO A 133 -6.52 0.29 -12.37
CA PRO A 133 -7.57 1.27 -12.06
C PRO A 133 -8.77 0.65 -11.35
N ASN A 134 -9.50 1.49 -10.60
CA ASN A 134 -10.70 1.11 -9.84
C ASN A 134 -10.49 -0.06 -8.87
N THR A 135 -9.30 -0.17 -8.30
CA THR A 135 -8.95 -1.24 -7.36
C THR A 135 -8.99 -0.74 -5.92
N HIS A 136 -9.60 -1.53 -5.03
CA HIS A 136 -9.70 -1.21 -3.60
C HIS A 136 -8.71 -2.05 -2.79
N ILE A 137 -7.89 -1.39 -1.99
CA ILE A 137 -6.83 -2.01 -1.19
C ILE A 137 -7.12 -1.84 0.30
N ARG A 138 -7.30 -2.97 0.98
CA ARG A 138 -7.33 -3.05 2.46
C ARG A 138 -6.34 -4.11 2.98
N ALA A 139 -5.25 -4.33 2.25
CA ALA A 139 -4.21 -5.28 2.60
C ALA A 139 -3.39 -4.82 3.82
N ALA A 140 -2.80 -5.76 4.57
CA ALA A 140 -1.76 -5.45 5.55
C ALA A 140 -0.41 -5.22 4.87
N GLU A 141 -0.09 -6.05 3.87
CA GLU A 141 1.20 -6.02 3.21
C GLU A 141 1.05 -6.41 1.74
N ILE A 142 1.65 -5.60 0.87
CA ILE A 142 1.86 -5.89 -0.54
C ILE A 142 3.36 -5.76 -0.79
N ARG A 143 4.03 -6.88 -1.04
CA ARG A 143 5.48 -6.90 -1.21
C ARG A 143 5.92 -6.50 -2.63
N SER A 144 7.18 -6.75 -2.95
CA SER A 144 7.82 -6.16 -4.12
C SER A 144 7.46 -6.89 -5.42
N ASN A 145 7.52 -6.17 -6.55
CA ASN A 145 7.24 -6.71 -7.89
C ASN A 145 5.84 -7.30 -8.04
N VAL A 146 4.86 -6.73 -7.33
CA VAL A 146 3.46 -7.16 -7.40
C VAL A 146 2.72 -6.39 -8.48
N TRP A 147 1.96 -7.11 -9.30
CA TRP A 147 1.02 -6.55 -10.25
C TRP A 147 -0.41 -6.82 -9.79
N ILE A 148 -1.19 -5.76 -9.61
CA ILE A 148 -2.62 -5.88 -9.36
C ILE A 148 -3.37 -5.32 -10.57
N GLY A 149 -4.25 -6.13 -11.14
CA GLY A 149 -5.09 -5.77 -12.27
C GLY A 149 -6.12 -4.69 -11.94
N ALA A 150 -6.92 -4.33 -12.94
CA ALA A 150 -8.03 -3.39 -12.82
C ALA A 150 -9.22 -4.03 -12.09
N ASN A 151 -10.04 -3.21 -11.43
CA ASN A 151 -11.29 -3.62 -10.78
C ASN A 151 -11.12 -4.75 -9.74
N CYS A 152 -9.97 -4.79 -9.08
CA CYS A 152 -9.68 -5.77 -8.04
C CYS A 152 -10.21 -5.29 -6.68
N THR A 153 -10.57 -6.24 -5.81
CA THR A 153 -10.85 -5.95 -4.40
C THR A 153 -9.93 -6.78 -3.54
N ILE A 154 -9.03 -6.11 -2.83
CA ILE A 154 -8.07 -6.74 -1.93
C ILE A 154 -8.62 -6.63 -0.51
N GLY A 155 -9.08 -7.77 0.01
CA GLY A 155 -9.77 -7.87 1.29
C GLY A 155 -8.96 -7.37 2.48
N ASN A 156 -9.67 -7.15 3.58
CA ASN A 156 -9.08 -6.70 4.84
C ASN A 156 -7.98 -7.66 5.34
N MET A 157 -6.82 -7.13 5.74
CA MET A 157 -5.69 -7.90 6.28
C MET A 157 -5.08 -8.93 5.30
N VAL A 158 -5.33 -8.80 4.00
CA VAL A 158 -4.66 -9.65 3.01
C VAL A 158 -3.15 -9.38 3.02
N MET A 159 -2.35 -10.42 2.85
CA MET A 159 -0.90 -10.32 2.67
C MET A 159 -0.50 -10.91 1.33
N ILE A 160 0.12 -10.09 0.48
CA ILE A 160 0.62 -10.49 -0.85
C ILE A 160 2.14 -10.52 -0.80
N LYS A 161 2.74 -11.68 -1.05
CA LYS A 161 4.20 -11.85 -1.08
C LYS A 161 4.81 -11.33 -2.39
N ASP A 162 6.12 -11.45 -2.50
CA ASP A 162 6.89 -10.91 -3.63
C ASP A 162 6.55 -11.63 -4.93
N ASN A 163 6.64 -10.92 -6.07
CA ASN A 163 6.39 -11.47 -7.41
C ASN A 163 5.01 -12.14 -7.51
N VAL A 164 3.94 -11.39 -7.28
CA VAL A 164 2.57 -11.89 -7.42
C VAL A 164 1.85 -11.10 -8.51
N ARG A 165 1.08 -11.79 -9.34
CA ARG A 165 0.24 -11.19 -10.38
C ARG A 165 -1.22 -11.50 -10.08
N ILE A 166 -2.00 -10.47 -9.80
CA ILE A 166 -3.45 -10.56 -9.62
C ILE A 166 -4.11 -10.07 -10.90
N LEU A 167 -4.91 -10.92 -11.52
CA LEU A 167 -5.61 -10.60 -12.76
C LEU A 167 -6.80 -9.68 -12.50
N ASP A 168 -7.23 -9.00 -13.56
CA ASP A 168 -8.34 -8.05 -13.51
C ASP A 168 -9.61 -8.67 -12.93
N GLY A 169 -10.34 -7.87 -12.15
CA GLY A 169 -11.59 -8.25 -11.52
C GLY A 169 -11.42 -9.18 -10.31
N THR A 170 -10.21 -9.54 -9.91
CA THR A 170 -10.04 -10.52 -8.81
C THR A 170 -10.48 -9.97 -7.46
N VAL A 171 -11.13 -10.82 -6.64
CA VAL A 171 -11.52 -10.50 -5.26
C VAL A 171 -10.76 -11.40 -4.31
N LEU A 172 -9.81 -10.85 -3.55
CA LEU A 172 -9.08 -11.58 -2.52
C LEU A 172 -9.83 -11.55 -1.20
N PRO A 173 -10.21 -12.70 -0.62
CA PRO A 173 -10.93 -12.74 0.65
C PRO A 173 -10.10 -12.16 1.80
N PRO A 174 -10.75 -11.59 2.85
CA PRO A 174 -10.06 -11.08 4.04
C PRO A 174 -9.18 -12.13 4.72
N ASN A 175 -8.10 -11.68 5.37
CA ASN A 175 -7.15 -12.51 6.15
C ASN A 175 -6.46 -13.62 5.35
N THR A 176 -6.44 -13.53 4.02
CA THR A 176 -5.72 -14.51 3.17
C THR A 176 -4.26 -14.11 2.97
N ILE A 177 -3.40 -15.11 2.78
CA ILE A 177 -1.98 -14.95 2.48
C ILE A 177 -1.72 -15.57 1.11
N TRP A 178 -1.09 -14.82 0.22
CA TRP A 178 -0.80 -15.25 -1.14
C TRP A 178 0.70 -15.40 -1.33
N ALA A 179 1.12 -16.64 -1.64
CA ALA A 179 2.53 -17.00 -1.80
C ALA A 179 3.17 -16.27 -2.98
N GLY A 180 4.48 -16.05 -2.87
CA GLY A 180 5.23 -15.37 -3.93
C GLY A 180 5.36 -16.25 -5.17
N GLY A 181 5.52 -15.64 -6.33
CA GLY A 181 5.61 -16.34 -7.61
C GLY A 181 4.28 -16.86 -8.14
N THR A 182 3.13 -16.39 -7.64
CA THR A 182 1.81 -16.91 -8.05
C THR A 182 1.04 -15.94 -8.95
N VAL A 183 0.24 -16.51 -9.85
CA VAL A 183 -0.79 -15.80 -10.62
C VAL A 183 -2.16 -16.12 -10.03
N ILE A 184 -2.94 -15.10 -9.71
CA ILE A 184 -4.20 -15.21 -8.97
C ILE A 184 -5.34 -14.61 -9.79
N ALA A 185 -6.47 -15.31 -9.87
CA ALA A 185 -7.65 -14.85 -10.59
C ALA A 185 -8.96 -15.28 -9.91
N GLY A 186 -10.05 -14.57 -10.21
CA GLY A 186 -11.41 -15.01 -9.87
C GLY A 186 -12.05 -14.33 -8.66
N ARG A 187 -13.32 -14.70 -8.39
CA ARG A 187 -14.16 -14.17 -7.30
C ARG A 187 -14.89 -15.32 -6.61
N PRO A 188 -14.41 -15.84 -5.48
CA PRO A 188 -13.16 -15.48 -4.79
C PRO A 188 -11.89 -15.85 -5.57
N GLY A 189 -10.79 -15.14 -5.32
CA GLY A 189 -9.50 -15.39 -5.94
C GLY A 189 -8.99 -16.81 -5.68
N ARG A 190 -8.30 -17.39 -6.68
CA ARG A 190 -7.61 -18.68 -6.64
C ARG A 190 -6.30 -18.56 -7.40
N VAL A 191 -5.30 -19.36 -7.02
CA VAL A 191 -4.09 -19.50 -7.82
C VAL A 191 -4.47 -20.21 -9.13
N VAL A 192 -4.10 -19.61 -10.26
CA VAL A 192 -4.37 -20.12 -11.62
C VAL A 192 -3.09 -20.39 -12.41
N GLY A 193 -1.94 -20.06 -11.84
CA GLY A 193 -0.65 -20.30 -12.45
C GLY A 193 0.50 -19.78 -11.59
N GLU A 194 1.69 -19.89 -12.13
CA GLU A 194 2.93 -19.42 -11.51
C GLU A 194 3.61 -18.41 -12.42
N ILE A 195 4.44 -17.58 -11.80
CA ILE A 195 5.22 -16.57 -12.46
C ILE A 195 6.57 -17.17 -12.85
N GLY A 196 6.93 -17.06 -14.13
CA GLY A 196 8.21 -17.54 -14.64
C GLY A 196 9.42 -16.74 -14.16
N GLU A 197 10.59 -17.36 -14.25
CA GLU A 197 11.89 -16.71 -14.06
C GLU A 197 12.04 -15.57 -15.07
N GLY A 198 12.27 -14.33 -14.58
CA GLY A 198 12.34 -13.12 -15.41
C GLY A 198 11.27 -12.06 -15.12
N TRP A 199 10.25 -12.38 -14.31
CA TRP A 199 9.22 -11.38 -13.93
C TRP A 199 9.74 -10.16 -13.17
N ALA A 200 10.88 -10.28 -12.49
CA ALA A 200 11.55 -9.14 -11.86
C ALA A 200 12.78 -8.68 -12.65
N ALA A 201 13.48 -9.61 -13.29
CA ALA A 201 14.72 -9.36 -14.01
C ALA A 201 14.40 -8.92 -15.44
N GLY A 202 14.79 -7.70 -15.81
CA GLY A 202 14.62 -7.15 -17.16
C GLY A 202 15.48 -7.82 -18.24
N GLY A 203 15.42 -9.15 -18.35
CA GLY A 203 16.08 -9.95 -19.38
C GLY A 203 15.11 -10.30 -20.50
N SER A 204 15.51 -10.04 -21.73
CA SER A 204 14.78 -10.35 -22.97
C SER A 204 14.74 -11.85 -23.28
N SER A 205 14.39 -12.71 -22.33
CA SER A 205 14.22 -14.14 -22.58
C SER A 205 12.78 -14.44 -22.96
N GLY A 206 12.44 -14.18 -24.23
CA GLY A 206 11.52 -14.97 -25.08
C GLY A 206 10.07 -15.26 -24.65
N SER A 207 9.64 -14.99 -23.42
CA SER A 207 8.24 -15.09 -23.04
C SER A 207 7.55 -13.79 -23.44
N SER A 208 6.78 -13.84 -24.52
CA SER A 208 5.92 -12.74 -24.98
C SER A 208 4.82 -12.38 -23.97
N VAL A 209 4.67 -13.15 -22.90
CA VAL A 209 3.66 -12.94 -21.87
C VAL A 209 4.32 -12.23 -20.68
N ASP A 210 4.15 -10.92 -20.64
CA ASP A 210 4.51 -10.02 -19.53
C ASP A 210 6.01 -9.84 -19.22
N GLU A 211 6.63 -8.87 -19.89
CA GLU A 211 7.81 -8.20 -19.32
C GLU A 211 7.52 -7.71 -17.89
N GLY A 212 8.46 -8.00 -17.00
CA GLY A 212 8.36 -7.83 -15.56
C GLY A 212 7.88 -6.47 -15.05
N VAL A 213 7.22 -6.48 -13.88
CA VAL A 213 6.67 -5.27 -13.24
C VAL A 213 7.75 -4.21 -13.02
N GLY A 214 8.97 -4.62 -12.64
CA GLY A 214 10.07 -3.73 -12.29
C GLY A 214 10.51 -2.78 -13.42
N VAL A 215 10.79 -3.30 -14.62
CA VAL A 215 11.25 -2.50 -15.77
C VAL A 215 10.19 -1.47 -16.15
N LYS A 216 8.96 -1.96 -16.35
CA LYS A 216 7.83 -1.10 -16.72
C LYS A 216 7.47 -0.09 -15.62
N SER A 217 7.81 -0.33 -14.36
CA SER A 217 7.55 0.63 -13.29
C SER A 217 8.37 1.91 -13.43
N ARG A 218 9.62 1.81 -13.90
CA ARG A 218 10.47 2.98 -14.17
C ARG A 218 9.95 3.78 -15.37
N GLU A 219 9.54 3.09 -16.42
CA GLU A 219 8.96 3.70 -17.62
C GLU A 219 7.63 4.38 -17.31
N ARG A 220 6.73 3.72 -16.56
CA ARG A 220 5.47 4.31 -16.08
C ARG A 220 5.71 5.56 -15.25
N TRP A 221 6.69 5.52 -14.34
CA TRP A 221 7.06 6.69 -13.57
C TRP A 221 7.60 7.82 -14.45
N ALA A 222 8.45 7.52 -15.43
CA ALA A 222 9.01 8.51 -16.35
C ALA A 222 7.96 9.13 -17.27
N ALA A 223 6.95 8.34 -17.68
CA ALA A 223 5.88 8.76 -18.58
C ALA A 223 4.84 9.70 -17.95
N VAL A 224 4.72 9.70 -16.61
CA VAL A 224 3.81 10.57 -15.88
C VAL A 224 4.54 11.81 -15.37
N GLY A 225 3.85 12.94 -15.23
CA GLY A 225 4.40 14.19 -14.70
C GLY A 225 4.16 15.34 -15.64
N ASN A 226 4.65 16.52 -15.28
CA ASN A 226 4.61 17.66 -16.19
C ASN A 226 5.69 17.43 -17.24
N LYS A 227 5.31 17.28 -18.51
CA LYS A 227 6.31 17.36 -19.59
C LYS A 227 6.94 18.76 -19.50
N ARG A 228 8.26 18.79 -19.33
CA ARG A 228 9.04 20.04 -19.33
C ARG A 228 8.86 20.76 -20.66
#